data_AF-A0A432ZGP0-F1
#
_entry.id   AF-A0A432ZGP0-F1
#
_cell.length_a   1.000
_cell.length_b   1.000
_cell.length_c   1.000
_cell.angle_alpha   90.00
_cell.angle_beta   90.00
_cell.angle_gamma   90.00
#
_symmetry.space_group_name_H-M   'P 1'
#
loop_
_entity.id
_entity.type
_entity.pdbx_description
1 polymer ?
#
loop_
_entity_poly.entity_id
_entity_poly.type
_entity_poly.pdbx_seq_one_letter_code
_entity_poly.pdbx_strand_id
1 'polypeptide(L)' 'MAFESFGEFLQMGGYGFYVWLSFFLSFLVIAGVALDAALGRRRLQRQSQTLQRRKRRLAKRQQSPVKESTR' A
#
# COMPACT_ATOMS: atom_id res chain seq x y z
N MET A 1 -18.45 -12.07 43.20
CA MET A 1 -18.58 -11.31 41.94
C MET A 1 -17.51 -11.88 41.02
N ALA A 2 -17.88 -12.57 39.93
CA ALA A 2 -16.98 -13.54 39.30
C ALA A 2 -15.81 -12.94 38.52
N PHE A 3 -15.79 -11.62 38.28
CA PHE A 3 -14.70 -10.93 37.59
C PHE A 3 -14.62 -9.49 38.14
N GLU A 4 -13.67 -9.24 39.04
CA GLU A 4 -13.54 -7.94 39.73
C GLU A 4 -12.64 -6.94 38.95
N SER A 5 -11.92 -7.38 37.91
CA SER A 5 -11.03 -6.48 37.17
C SER A 5 -10.67 -6.94 35.75
N PHE A 6 -10.30 -5.97 34.90
CA PHE A 6 -9.64 -6.21 33.60
C PHE A 6 -8.38 -7.09 33.73
N GLY A 7 -7.72 -7.07 34.90
CA GLY A 7 -6.55 -7.89 35.20
C GLY A 7 -6.88 -9.38 35.31
N GLU A 8 -8.00 -9.73 35.95
CA GLU A 8 -8.47 -11.12 35.99
C GLU A 8 -8.90 -11.62 34.62
N PHE A 9 -9.46 -10.76 33.76
CA PHE A 9 -9.77 -11.11 32.37
C PHE A 9 -8.51 -11.44 31.55
N LEU A 10 -7.40 -10.76 31.83
CA LEU A 10 -6.09 -11.06 31.26
C LEU A 10 -5.47 -12.34 31.85
N GLN A 11 -5.71 -12.60 33.14
CA GLN A 11 -5.10 -13.67 33.93
C GLN A 11 -6.02 -14.86 34.23
N MET A 12 -7.16 -15.01 33.52
CA MET A 12 -7.99 -16.22 33.61
C MET A 12 -7.21 -17.43 33.04
N GLY A 13 -6.34 -18.04 33.84
CA GLY A 13 -5.68 -19.30 33.53
C GLY A 13 -4.90 -19.34 32.21
N GLY A 14 -4.42 -18.20 31.69
CA GLY A 14 -3.60 -18.10 30.48
C GLY A 14 -4.33 -17.75 29.18
N TYR A 15 -5.66 -17.65 29.16
CA TYR A 15 -6.43 -17.39 27.92
C TYR A 15 -6.34 -15.94 27.40
N GLY A 16 -6.20 -14.95 28.29
CA GLY A 16 -6.11 -13.54 27.89
C GLY A 16 -4.92 -13.25 26.97
N PHE A 17 -3.80 -13.97 27.17
CA PHE A 17 -2.62 -13.86 26.32
C PHE A 17 -2.88 -14.34 24.88
N TYR A 18 -3.60 -15.46 24.71
CA TYR A 18 -3.93 -15.99 23.39
C TYR A 18 -4.85 -15.07 22.59
N VAL A 19 -5.83 -14.45 23.25
CA VAL A 19 -6.73 -13.49 22.62
C VAL A 19 -5.95 -12.28 22.12
N TRP A 20 -5.09 -11.70 22.96
CA TRP A 20 -4.23 -10.59 22.56
C TRP A 20 -3.28 -10.94 21.43
N LEU A 21 -2.66 -12.14 21.46
CA LEU A 21 -1.79 -12.58 20.36
C LEU A 21 -2.56 -12.73 19.05
N SER A 22 -3.81 -13.23 19.10
CA SER A 22 -4.67 -13.40 17.93
C SER A 22 -5.06 -12.06 17.31
N PHE A 23 -5.40 -11.07 18.14
CA PHE A 23 -5.62 -9.69 17.69
C PHE A 23 -4.35 -9.06 17.12
N PHE A 24 -3.21 -9.25 17.77
CA PHE A 24 -1.93 -8.73 17.29
C PHE A 24 -1.54 -9.34 15.95
N LEU A 25 -1.71 -10.66 15.79
CA LEU A 25 -1.44 -11.36 14.54
C LEU A 25 -2.36 -10.85 13.41
N SER A 26 -3.65 -10.67 13.70
CA SER A 26 -4.61 -10.10 12.75
C SER A 26 -4.21 -8.69 12.34
N PHE A 27 -3.83 -7.85 13.30
CA PHE A 27 -3.35 -6.49 13.04
C PHE A 27 -2.07 -6.50 12.21
N LEU A 28 -1.15 -7.43 12.48
CA LEU A 28 0.10 -7.57 11.74
C LEU A 28 -0.13 -7.94 10.27
N VAL A 29 -1.08 -8.85 10.00
CA VAL A 29 -1.48 -9.22 8.62
C VAL A 29 -2.07 -8.02 7.90
N ILE A 30 -3.00 -7.29 8.53
CA ILE A 30 -3.62 -6.09 7.94
C ILE A 30 -2.55 -5.02 7.68
N ALA A 31 -1.65 -4.78 8.64
CA ALA A 31 -0.55 -3.84 8.49
C ALA A 31 0.38 -4.25 7.34
N GLY A 32 0.71 -5.53 7.21
CA GLY A 32 1.52 -6.06 6.12
C GLY A 32 0.89 -5.80 4.74
N VAL A 33 -0.40 -6.09 4.59
CA VAL A 33 -1.15 -5.81 3.34
C VAL A 33 -1.25 -4.31 3.08
N ALA A 34 -1.50 -3.50 4.10
CA ALA A 34 -1.57 -2.05 3.96
C ALA A 34 -0.22 -1.44 3.53
N LEU A 35 0.89 -1.95 4.09
CA LEU A 35 2.24 -1.56 3.70
C LEU A 35 2.54 -1.97 2.26
N ASP A 36 2.20 -3.20 1.87
CA ASP A 36 2.39 -3.67 0.49
C ASP A 36 1.57 -2.84 -0.49
N ALA A 37 0.30 -2.55 -0.17
CA ALA A 37 -0.54 -1.67 -0.96
C ALA A 37 0.02 -0.24 -1.06
N ALA A 38 0.56 0.31 0.04
CA ALA A 38 1.18 1.62 0.05
C ALA A 38 2.47 1.67 -0.81
N LEU A 39 3.31 0.64 -0.72
CA LEU A 39 4.52 0.50 -1.52
C LEU A 39 4.19 0.25 -3.01
N GLY A 40 3.17 -0.56 -3.28
CA GLY A 40 2.60 -0.80 -4.60
C GLY A 40 2.06 0.48 -5.24
N ARG A 41 1.34 1.31 -4.47
CA ARG A 41 0.86 2.64 -4.92
C ARG A 41 2.02 3.53 -5.34
N ARG A 42 3.12 3.54 -4.57
CA ARG A 42 4.35 4.28 -4.93
C ARG A 42 5.03 3.71 -6.18
N ARG A 43 5.04 2.39 -6.36
CA ARG A 43 5.53 1.74 -7.58
C ARG A 43 4.71 2.11 -8.81
N LEU A 44 3.38 2.11 -8.72
CA LEU A 44 2.50 2.52 -9.83
C LEU A 44 2.70 3.99 -10.21
N GLN A 45 2.86 4.89 -9.21
CA GLN A 45 3.16 6.30 -9.50
C GLN A 45 4.50 6.46 -10.23
N ARG A 46 5.53 5.71 -9.84
CA ARG A 46 6.83 5.72 -10.53
C ARG A 46 6.73 5.22 -11.97
N GLN A 47 5.95 4.16 -12.22
CA GLN A 47 5.73 3.63 -13.58
C GLN A 47 4.90 4.57 -14.47
N SER A 48 3.92 5.26 -13.91
CA SER A 48 3.11 6.24 -14.66
C SER A 48 3.96 7.42 -15.16
N GLN A 49 4.91 7.90 -14.36
CA GLN A 49 5.79 8.99 -14.78
C GLN A 49 6.71 8.62 -15.94
N THR A 50 7.22 7.38 -15.99
CA THR A 50 8.06 6.92 -17.11
C THR A 50 7.25 6.76 -18.39
N LEU A 51 6.02 6.25 -18.31
CA LEU A 51 5.12 6.14 -19.46
C LEU A 51 4.64 7.52 -19.97
N GLN A 52 4.30 8.44 -19.07
CA GLN A 52 3.92 9.81 -19.43
C GLN A 52 5.05 10.57 -20.12
N ARG A 53 6.31 10.41 -19.66
CA ARG A 53 7.48 11.02 -20.31
C ARG A 53 7.68 10.48 -21.73
N ARG A 54 7.48 9.19 -21.96
CA ARG A 54 7.55 8.59 -23.31
C ARG A 54 6.42 9.09 -24.23
N LYS A 55 5.18 9.14 -23.74
CA LYS A 55 4.04 9.69 -24.49
C LYS A 55 4.25 11.16 -24.87
N ARG A 56 4.77 12.01 -23.96
CA ARG A 56 5.10 13.41 -24.27
C ARG A 56 6.16 13.55 -25.36
N ARG A 57 7.19 12.70 -25.37
CA ARG A 57 8.23 12.72 -26.42
C ARG A 57 7.68 12.32 -27.80
N LEU A 58 6.80 11.34 -27.85
CA LEU A 58 6.14 10.91 -29.09
C LEU A 58 5.14 11.96 -29.59
N ALA A 59 4.37 12.60 -28.71
CA ALA A 59 3.48 13.70 -29.07
C ALA A 59 4.24 14.90 -29.64
N LYS A 60 5.42 15.22 -29.08
CA LYS A 60 6.28 16.30 -29.60
C LYS A 60 6.88 15.97 -30.97
N ARG A 61 7.11 14.69 -31.28
CA ARG A 61 7.55 14.22 -32.61
C ARG A 61 6.40 14.20 -33.63
N GLN A 62 5.17 13.91 -33.22
CA GLN A 62 4.00 13.99 -34.10
C GLN A 62 3.56 15.44 -34.39
N GLN A 63 3.85 16.39 -33.49
CA GLN A 63 3.68 17.83 -33.74
C GLN A 63 4.79 18.46 -34.59
N SER A 64 5.78 17.69 -35.00
CA SER A 64 6.65 18.04 -36.13
C SER A 64 6.24 17.22 -37.37
N PRO A 65 5.02 17.37 -37.92
CA PRO A 65 4.85 17.03 -39.31
C PRO A 65 5.65 18.08 -40.08
N VAL A 66 6.75 17.64 -40.68
CA VAL A 66 7.05 17.99 -42.07
C VAL A 66 6.76 19.47 -42.39
N LYS A 67 7.54 20.40 -41.84
CA LYS A 67 7.63 21.79 -42.34
C LYS A 67 8.85 22.00 -43.23
N GLU A 68 9.52 20.92 -43.64
CA GLU A 68 10.84 21.00 -44.26
C GLU A 68 11.02 20.01 -45.41
N SER A 69 10.13 20.04 -46.40
CA SER A 69 10.45 19.48 -47.74
C SER A 69 9.46 19.89 -48.84
N THR A 70 9.19 21.19 -49.00
CA THR A 70 8.72 21.77 -50.29
C THR A 70 9.11 23.25 -50.24
N ARG A 71 10.36 23.61 -50.56
CA ARG A 71 10.86 23.96 -51.91
C ARG A 71 9.95 24.91 -52.67
#